data_AF-A0A9E1BGR0-F1
#
_entry.id   AF-A0A9E1BGR0-F1
#
_cell.length_a   1.000
_cell.length_b   1.000
_cell.length_c   1.000
_cell.angle_alpha   90.00
_cell.angle_beta   90.00
_cell.angle_gamma   90.00
#
_symmetry.space_group_name_H-M   'P 1'
#
loop_
_entity.id
_entity.type
_entity.pdbx_description
1 polymer ?
#
loop_
_entity_poly.entity_id
_entity_poly.type
_entity_poly.pdbx_seq_one_letter_code
_entity_poly.pdbx_strand_id
1 'polypeptide(L)'
;MLDVEIREPLFLYLETIYGKVRIFEEKNIGKSRADVIAVTDGALIGLEIKSDGDSYARLKSQIRDYNKYCGRNYIVVGASHKIHAEEHIPKFWGILVVSRDLDTKLPQIEEQREAERNPKANLKWQLSLLWRNELAHILQNNGLPKYTNKSKPFICEKLIEKIPEEKLLLQMTDEIFERDYTVYR
;
A
#
# COMPACT_ATOMS: atom_id res chain seq x y z
N MET A 1 -9.74 -10.89 -18.03
CA MET A 1 -10.37 -11.00 -16.71
C MET A 1 -10.83 -9.61 -16.28
N LEU A 2 -12.02 -9.47 -15.69
CA LEU A 2 -12.54 -8.19 -15.19
C LEU A 2 -11.91 -7.82 -13.84
N ASP A 3 -11.87 -6.53 -13.51
CA ASP A 3 -11.32 -6.03 -12.23
C ASP A 3 -11.96 -6.70 -10.99
N VAL A 4 -13.28 -6.87 -11.01
CA VAL A 4 -14.02 -7.54 -9.92
C VAL A 4 -13.58 -8.99 -9.73
N GLU A 5 -13.18 -9.68 -10.80
CA GLU A 5 -12.70 -11.07 -10.75
C GLU A 5 -11.25 -11.16 -10.23
N ILE A 6 -10.52 -10.04 -10.18
CA ILE A 6 -9.13 -9.95 -9.67
C ILE A 6 -9.12 -9.64 -8.18
N ARG A 7 -10.01 -8.75 -7.71
CA ARG A 7 -9.98 -8.22 -6.35
C ARG A 7 -10.23 -9.26 -5.26
N GLU A 8 -11.27 -10.07 -5.39
CA GLU A 8 -11.61 -11.08 -4.38
C GLU A 8 -10.46 -12.11 -4.17
N PRO A 9 -9.89 -12.73 -5.23
CA PRO A 9 -8.73 -13.59 -5.08
C PRO A 9 -7.51 -12.88 -4.50
N LEU A 10 -7.30 -11.62 -4.87
CA LEU A 10 -6.18 -10.81 -4.37
C LEU A 10 -6.29 -10.60 -2.86
N PHE A 11 -7.49 -10.31 -2.35
CA PHE A 11 -7.69 -10.07 -0.92
C PHE A 11 -7.49 -11.35 -0.12
N LEU A 12 -8.04 -12.48 -0.59
CA LEU A 12 -7.81 -13.78 0.04
C LEU A 12 -6.33 -14.17 0.03
N TYR A 13 -5.61 -13.90 -1.06
CA TYR A 13 -4.16 -14.11 -1.13
C TYR A 13 -3.41 -13.27 -0.09
N LEU A 14 -3.73 -11.99 0.02
CA LEU A 14 -3.09 -11.10 1.01
C LEU A 14 -3.37 -11.54 2.45
N GLU A 15 -4.60 -11.94 2.76
CA GLU A 15 -4.96 -12.49 4.07
C GLU A 15 -4.22 -13.80 4.37
N THR A 16 -4.06 -14.67 3.37
CA THR A 16 -3.34 -15.94 3.51
C THR A 16 -1.86 -15.72 3.79
N ILE A 17 -1.22 -14.78 3.09
CA ILE A 17 0.23 -14.54 3.22
C ILE A 17 0.58 -13.73 4.48
N TYR A 18 -0.22 -12.72 4.82
CA TYR A 18 0.12 -11.78 5.89
C TYR A 18 -0.68 -12.01 7.18
N GLY A 19 -1.75 -12.80 7.16
CA GLY A 19 -2.64 -13.02 8.30
C GLY A 19 -3.45 -11.76 8.63
N LYS A 20 -2.84 -10.82 9.38
CA LYS A 20 -3.46 -9.53 9.73
C LYS A 20 -3.19 -8.51 8.63
N VAL A 21 -4.19 -8.26 7.78
CA VAL A 21 -4.13 -7.23 6.73
C VAL A 21 -5.34 -6.31 6.81
N ARG A 22 -5.13 -5.01 6.58
CA ARG A 22 -6.21 -4.03 6.40
C ARG A 22 -6.11 -3.44 5.01
N ILE A 23 -7.20 -3.52 4.26
CA ILE A 23 -7.23 -3.19 2.83
C ILE A 23 -8.00 -1.89 2.63
N PHE A 24 -7.41 -0.97 1.88
CA PHE A 24 -8.07 0.25 1.40
C PHE A 24 -8.13 0.23 -0.12
N GLU A 25 -9.33 0.29 -0.65
CA GLU A 25 -9.57 0.41 -2.07
C GLU A 25 -9.69 1.86 -2.51
N GLU A 26 -9.35 2.14 -3.76
CA GLU A 26 -9.52 3.45 -4.41
C GLU A 26 -8.95 4.64 -3.61
N LYS A 27 -7.85 4.41 -2.89
CA LYS A 27 -7.26 5.40 -1.99
C LYS A 27 -6.48 6.45 -2.75
N ASN A 28 -6.85 7.72 -2.60
CA ASN A 28 -6.05 8.82 -3.15
C ASN A 28 -4.67 8.90 -2.48
N ILE A 29 -3.61 8.79 -3.30
CA ILE A 29 -2.20 8.95 -2.93
C ILE A 29 -1.53 9.96 -3.87
N GLY A 30 -1.22 11.15 -3.35
CA GLY A 30 -0.69 12.22 -4.20
C GLY A 30 -1.72 12.64 -5.25
N LYS A 31 -1.38 12.47 -6.54
CA LYS A 31 -2.28 12.79 -7.67
C LYS A 31 -2.95 11.54 -8.26
N SER A 32 -2.58 10.37 -7.78
CA SER A 32 -3.09 9.10 -8.24
C SER A 32 -4.13 8.57 -7.28
N ARG A 33 -5.08 7.81 -7.81
CA ARG A 33 -5.95 6.94 -7.02
C ARG A 33 -5.32 5.56 -7.06
N ALA A 34 -4.87 5.07 -5.91
CA ALA A 34 -4.38 3.71 -5.80
C ALA A 34 -5.56 2.75 -5.84
N ASP A 35 -5.43 1.65 -6.58
CA ASP A 35 -6.48 0.64 -6.65
C ASP A 35 -6.61 -0.05 -5.30
N VAL A 36 -5.47 -0.48 -4.74
CA VAL A 36 -5.40 -1.12 -3.43
C VAL A 36 -4.17 -0.65 -2.67
N ILE A 37 -4.37 -0.28 -1.40
CA ILE A 37 -3.30 -0.16 -0.39
C ILE A 37 -3.59 -1.21 0.69
N ALA A 38 -2.72 -2.19 0.81
CA ALA A 38 -2.75 -3.16 1.91
C ALA A 38 -1.81 -2.70 3.02
N VAL A 39 -2.31 -2.71 4.25
CA VAL A 39 -1.55 -2.42 5.46
C VAL A 39 -1.30 -3.74 6.18
N THR A 40 -0.03 -4.05 6.40
CA THR A 40 0.44 -5.22 7.14
C THR A 40 1.23 -4.73 8.35
N ASP A 41 1.75 -5.65 9.16
CA ASP A 41 2.64 -5.28 10.26
C ASP A 41 3.91 -4.57 9.73
N GLY A 42 4.05 -3.29 10.06
CA GLY A 42 5.21 -2.46 9.70
C GLY A 42 5.33 -2.06 8.23
N ALA A 43 4.35 -2.36 7.36
CA ALA A 43 4.45 -2.02 5.94
C ALA A 43 3.12 -1.55 5.30
N LEU A 44 3.29 -0.68 4.30
CA LEU A 44 2.26 -0.33 3.33
C LEU A 44 2.64 -0.97 1.99
N ILE A 45 1.77 -1.81 1.46
CA ILE A 45 1.92 -2.48 0.18
C ILE A 45 0.94 -1.85 -0.80
N GLY A 46 1.47 -1.28 -1.88
CA GLY A 46 0.64 -0.75 -2.96
C GLY A 46 0.41 -1.80 -4.02
N LEU A 47 -0.84 -1.99 -4.46
CA LEU A 47 -1.17 -2.92 -5.53
C LEU A 47 -1.97 -2.18 -6.61
N GLU A 48 -1.37 -2.07 -7.79
CA GLU A 48 -2.00 -1.50 -8.98
C GLU A 48 -2.56 -2.65 -9.83
N ILE A 49 -3.86 -2.62 -10.12
CA ILE A 49 -4.54 -3.66 -10.88
C ILE A 49 -4.60 -3.25 -12.36
N LYS A 50 -4.31 -4.20 -13.26
CA LYS A 50 -4.54 -4.06 -14.69
C LYS A 50 -5.31 -5.27 -15.22
N SER A 51 -6.57 -5.01 -15.56
CA SER A 51 -7.41 -5.95 -16.29
C SER A 51 -6.98 -6.05 -17.76
N ASP A 52 -7.51 -7.03 -18.48
CA ASP A 52 -7.14 -7.28 -19.88
C ASP A 52 -7.48 -6.11 -20.83
N GLY A 53 -8.37 -5.21 -20.42
CA GLY A 53 -8.74 -4.02 -21.20
C GLY A 53 -7.91 -2.78 -20.88
N ASP A 54 -7.08 -2.82 -19.83
CA ASP A 54 -6.41 -1.62 -19.34
C ASP A 54 -5.19 -1.22 -20.17
N SER A 55 -5.06 0.07 -20.43
CA SER A 55 -3.85 0.64 -21.00
C SER A 55 -2.85 1.09 -19.92
N TYR A 56 -1.57 1.10 -20.29
CA TYR A 56 -0.48 1.58 -19.42
C TYR A 56 -0.27 3.10 -19.45
N ALA A 57 -1.13 3.86 -20.13
CA ALA A 57 -0.93 5.30 -20.36
C ALA A 57 -0.73 6.13 -19.08
N ARG A 58 -1.36 5.74 -17.98
CA ARG A 58 -1.27 6.42 -16.66
C ARG A 58 -0.26 5.78 -15.70
N LEU A 59 0.27 4.60 -16.05
CA LEU A 59 1.09 3.82 -15.12
C LEU A 59 2.35 4.58 -14.68
N LYS A 60 2.98 5.35 -15.58
CA LYS A 60 4.16 6.14 -15.24
C LYS A 60 3.91 7.17 -14.12
N SER A 61 2.76 7.83 -14.08
CA SER A 61 2.41 8.75 -12.99
C SER A 61 2.05 8.00 -11.73
N GLN A 62 1.31 6.89 -11.86
CA GLN A 62 0.94 6.04 -10.73
C GLN A 62 2.20 5.50 -10.04
N ILE A 63 3.14 4.92 -10.78
CA ILE A 63 4.44 4.43 -10.27
C ILE A 63 5.13 5.48 -9.41
N ARG A 64 5.09 6.76 -9.80
CA ARG A 64 5.72 7.85 -9.03
C ARG A 64 5.06 8.03 -7.67
N ASP A 65 3.74 8.01 -7.62
CA ASP A 65 2.99 8.17 -6.38
C ASP A 65 3.09 6.90 -5.51
N TYR A 66 2.85 5.72 -6.05
CA TYR A 66 3.04 4.45 -5.32
C TYR A 66 4.43 4.32 -4.70
N ASN A 67 5.48 4.63 -5.48
CA ASN A 67 6.85 4.60 -5.00
C ASN A 67 7.13 5.54 -3.82
N LYS A 68 6.30 6.57 -3.64
CA LYS A 68 6.50 7.57 -2.60
C LYS A 68 5.82 7.16 -1.29
N TYR A 69 4.72 6.42 -1.35
CA TYR A 69 3.90 6.05 -0.20
C TYR A 69 4.08 4.60 0.26
N CYS A 70 4.42 3.66 -0.61
CA CYS A 70 4.38 2.24 -0.23
C CYS A 70 5.79 1.69 -0.03
N GLY A 71 5.99 0.89 1.02
CA GLY A 71 7.26 0.22 1.32
C GLY A 71 7.56 -0.93 0.35
N ARG A 72 6.53 -1.53 -0.24
CA ARG A 72 6.58 -2.48 -1.37
C ARG A 72 5.46 -2.15 -2.35
N ASN A 73 5.63 -2.52 -3.62
CA ASN A 73 4.60 -2.31 -4.64
C ASN A 73 4.49 -3.54 -5.53
N TYR A 74 3.28 -3.86 -5.94
CA TYR A 74 2.97 -4.89 -6.92
C TYR A 74 2.17 -4.28 -8.07
N ILE A 75 2.40 -4.80 -9.27
CA ILE A 75 1.37 -4.78 -10.31
C ILE A 75 0.65 -6.12 -10.29
N VAL A 76 -0.68 -6.08 -10.42
CA VAL A 76 -1.54 -7.26 -10.46
C VAL A 76 -2.18 -7.33 -11.83
N VAL A 77 -1.91 -8.41 -12.58
CA VAL A 77 -2.33 -8.54 -13.98
C VAL A 77 -3.03 -9.85 -14.24
N GLY A 78 -3.93 -9.88 -15.23
CA GLY A 78 -4.44 -11.14 -15.77
C GLY A 78 -3.37 -11.92 -16.54
N ALA A 79 -3.52 -13.25 -16.65
CA ALA A 79 -2.57 -14.13 -17.36
C ALA A 79 -2.22 -13.68 -18.79
N SER A 80 -3.15 -13.06 -19.50
CA SER A 80 -2.96 -12.51 -20.86
C SER A 80 -2.03 -11.30 -20.90
N HIS A 81 -1.84 -10.58 -19.78
CA HIS A 81 -1.05 -9.34 -19.68
C HIS A 81 0.35 -9.56 -19.08
N LYS A 82 0.73 -10.81 -18.77
CA LYS A 82 1.98 -11.19 -18.12
C LYS A 82 3.23 -10.66 -18.83
N ILE A 83 3.24 -10.66 -20.17
CA ILE A 83 4.45 -10.45 -20.98
C ILE A 83 4.94 -8.99 -20.96
N HIS A 84 4.04 -8.00 -20.88
CA HIS A 84 4.41 -6.58 -21.01
C HIS A 84 4.49 -5.82 -19.70
N ALA A 85 3.94 -6.36 -18.60
CA ALA A 85 3.89 -5.67 -17.32
C ALA A 85 5.30 -5.32 -16.79
N GLU A 86 6.25 -6.24 -16.95
CA GLU A 86 7.63 -6.09 -16.48
C GLU A 86 8.36 -4.90 -17.13
N GLU A 87 8.08 -4.61 -18.40
CA GLU A 87 8.71 -3.52 -19.16
C GLU A 87 8.28 -2.13 -18.66
N HIS A 88 7.15 -2.06 -17.97
CA HIS A 88 6.55 -0.78 -17.55
C HIS A 88 6.78 -0.41 -16.09
N ILE A 89 7.29 -1.33 -15.27
CA ILE A 89 7.47 -1.13 -13.82
C ILE A 89 8.95 -1.17 -13.40
N PRO A 90 9.32 -0.54 -12.27
CA PRO A 90 10.65 -0.70 -11.70
C PRO A 90 10.96 -2.15 -11.30
N LYS A 91 12.25 -2.54 -11.33
CA LYS A 91 12.69 -3.90 -10.97
C LYS A 91 12.27 -4.35 -9.57
N PHE A 92 12.23 -3.43 -8.60
CA PHE A 92 11.86 -3.72 -7.22
C PHE A 92 10.34 -3.87 -7.00
N TRP A 93 9.50 -3.65 -8.02
CA TRP A 93 8.07 -3.95 -7.93
C TRP A 93 7.85 -5.45 -8.12
N GLY A 94 6.95 -6.04 -7.36
CA GLY A 94 6.51 -7.40 -7.61
C GLY A 94 5.48 -7.49 -8.74
N ILE A 95 5.24 -8.70 -9.21
CA ILE A 95 4.24 -9.02 -10.23
C ILE A 95 3.40 -10.18 -9.71
N LEU A 96 2.10 -9.94 -9.52
CA LEU A 96 1.11 -10.97 -9.23
C LEU A 96 0.30 -11.22 -10.49
N VAL A 97 0.19 -12.49 -10.88
CA VAL A 97 -0.59 -12.92 -12.04
C VAL A 97 -1.82 -13.65 -11.57
N VAL A 98 -2.99 -13.11 -11.91
CA VAL A 98 -4.28 -13.73 -11.62
C VAL A 98 -4.73 -14.53 -12.83
N SER A 99 -5.04 -15.80 -12.58
CA SER A 99 -5.52 -16.74 -13.59
C SER A 99 -6.60 -17.64 -13.02
N ARG A 100 -7.19 -18.49 -13.86
CA ARG A 100 -8.08 -19.57 -13.40
C ARG A 100 -7.33 -20.88 -13.50
N ASP A 101 -7.43 -21.69 -12.46
CA ASP A 101 -6.97 -23.07 -12.49
C ASP A 101 -7.67 -23.83 -13.63
N LEU A 102 -6.91 -24.66 -14.34
CA LEU A 102 -7.41 -25.32 -15.56
C LEU A 102 -8.47 -26.37 -15.24
N ASP A 103 -8.38 -27.02 -14.08
CA ASP A 103 -9.25 -28.14 -13.71
C ASP A 103 -10.48 -27.65 -12.92
N THR A 104 -10.24 -26.93 -11.83
CA THR A 104 -11.28 -26.46 -10.89
C THR A 104 -11.97 -25.18 -11.35
N LYS A 105 -11.39 -24.44 -12.30
CA LYS A 105 -11.83 -23.10 -12.75
C LYS A 105 -11.83 -22.01 -11.67
N LEU A 106 -11.33 -22.34 -10.47
CA LEU A 106 -11.19 -21.40 -9.38
C LEU A 106 -10.08 -20.40 -9.68
N PRO A 107 -10.20 -19.15 -9.20
CA PRO A 107 -9.14 -18.18 -9.35
C PRO A 107 -7.90 -18.59 -8.54
N GLN A 108 -6.73 -18.35 -9.10
CA GLN A 108 -5.44 -18.56 -8.46
C GLN A 108 -4.50 -17.38 -8.73
N ILE A 109 -3.57 -17.16 -7.81
CA ILE A 109 -2.56 -16.11 -7.91
C ILE A 109 -1.18 -16.76 -7.93
N GLU A 110 -0.41 -16.44 -8.97
CA GLU A 110 1.00 -16.78 -9.11
C GLU A 110 1.83 -15.51 -8.82
N GLU A 111 2.71 -15.56 -7.82
CA GLU A 111 3.73 -14.52 -7.64
C GLU A 111 4.87 -14.76 -8.62
N GLN A 112 4.77 -14.15 -9.81
CA GLN A 112 5.82 -14.25 -10.83
C GLN A 112 7.11 -13.56 -10.37
N ARG A 113 6.98 -12.46 -9.62
CA ARG A 113 8.11 -11.72 -9.05
C ARG A 113 7.74 -11.19 -7.67
N GLU A 114 8.53 -11.54 -6.67
CA GLU A 114 8.40 -10.96 -5.32
C GLU A 114 8.70 -9.46 -5.35
N ALA A 115 7.95 -8.66 -4.60
CA ALA A 115 8.27 -7.25 -4.42
C ALA A 115 9.41 -7.06 -3.41
N GLU A 116 10.46 -6.36 -3.83
CA GLU A 116 11.55 -5.94 -2.97
C GLU A 116 11.18 -4.68 -2.17
N ARG A 117 12.03 -4.32 -1.19
CA ARG A 117 11.91 -3.03 -0.50
C ARG A 117 12.03 -1.89 -1.52
N ASN A 118 11.03 -1.03 -1.54
CA ASN A 118 11.02 0.14 -2.39
C ASN A 118 12.00 1.22 -1.86
N PRO A 119 13.10 1.52 -2.59
CA PRO A 119 14.10 2.49 -2.14
C PRO A 119 13.61 3.95 -2.21
N LYS A 120 12.44 4.19 -2.80
CA LYS A 120 11.85 5.52 -2.97
C LYS A 120 10.77 5.83 -1.93
N ALA A 121 10.40 4.85 -1.11
CA ALA A 121 9.41 5.02 -0.05
C ALA A 121 9.87 6.16 0.87
N ASN A 122 8.94 7.04 1.24
CA ASN A 122 9.27 8.21 2.03
C ASN A 122 8.35 8.33 3.24
N LEU A 123 8.96 8.22 4.42
CA LEU A 123 8.27 8.16 5.70
C LEU A 123 7.41 9.40 5.96
N LYS A 124 7.82 10.58 5.49
CA LYS A 124 7.01 11.80 5.61
C LYS A 124 5.69 11.69 4.87
N TRP A 125 5.68 11.05 3.70
CA TRP A 125 4.47 10.83 2.90
C TRP A 125 3.63 9.69 3.46
N GLN A 126 4.26 8.63 3.97
CA GLN A 126 3.56 7.56 4.70
C GLN A 126 2.80 8.10 5.91
N LEU A 127 3.48 8.84 6.79
CA LEU A 127 2.86 9.48 7.96
C LEU A 127 1.80 10.51 7.59
N SER A 128 1.87 11.08 6.39
CA SER A 128 0.84 12.00 5.90
C SER A 128 -0.52 11.32 5.67
N LEU A 129 -0.58 9.98 5.65
CA LEU A 129 -1.82 9.20 5.60
C LEU A 129 -2.52 9.09 6.95
N LEU A 130 -1.81 9.32 8.07
CA LEU A 130 -2.39 9.28 9.41
C LEU A 130 -3.23 10.52 9.69
N TRP A 131 -4.28 10.40 10.48
CA TRP A 131 -5.01 11.53 11.02
C TRP A 131 -4.21 12.25 12.12
N ARG A 132 -4.65 13.46 12.49
CA ARG A 132 -3.91 14.26 13.49
C ARG A 132 -3.96 13.64 14.88
N ASN A 133 -5.08 13.00 15.25
CA ASN A 133 -5.22 12.28 16.51
C ASN A 133 -4.30 11.06 16.56
N GLU A 134 -4.18 10.30 15.47
CA GLU A 134 -3.26 9.16 15.35
C GLU A 134 -1.80 9.60 15.52
N LEU A 135 -1.39 10.67 14.83
CA LEU A 135 -0.06 11.26 15.04
C LEU A 135 0.16 11.72 16.48
N ALA A 136 -0.88 12.25 17.13
CA ALA A 136 -0.81 12.66 18.54
C ALA A 136 -0.68 11.47 19.49
N HIS A 137 -1.30 10.33 19.18
CA HIS A 137 -1.16 9.09 19.95
C HIS A 137 0.25 8.51 19.82
N ILE A 138 0.83 8.49 18.61
CA ILE A 138 2.24 8.11 18.41
C ILE A 138 3.18 9.03 19.21
N LEU A 139 2.97 10.36 19.19
CA LEU A 139 3.76 11.29 20.02
C LEU A 139 3.67 10.92 21.50
N GLN A 140 2.46 10.70 22.01
CA GLN A 140 2.22 10.34 23.41
C GLN A 140 2.91 9.01 23.80
N ASN A 141 2.79 7.98 22.97
CA ASN A 141 3.38 6.65 23.21
C ASN A 141 4.91 6.67 23.20
N ASN A 142 5.53 7.72 22.64
CA ASN A 142 6.97 7.93 22.67
C ASN A 142 7.40 9.03 23.65
N GLY A 143 6.50 9.54 24.50
CA GLY A 143 6.81 10.59 25.48
C GLY A 143 7.16 11.95 24.86
N LEU A 144 6.74 12.20 23.62
CA LEU A 144 7.02 13.43 22.88
C LEU A 144 5.95 14.51 23.13
N PRO A 145 6.29 15.80 23.00
CA PRO A 145 5.32 16.89 23.13
C PRO A 145 4.22 16.78 22.08
N LYS A 146 2.97 17.10 22.45
CA LYS A 146 1.80 17.04 21.54
C LYS A 146 1.83 18.03 20.36
N TYR A 147 2.65 19.09 20.45
CA TYR A 147 2.77 20.14 19.44
C TYR A 147 1.40 20.73 18.99
N THR A 148 0.54 21.09 19.95
CA THR A 148 -0.88 21.41 19.78
C THR A 148 -1.19 22.43 18.67
N ASN A 149 -0.29 23.39 18.44
CA ASN A 149 -0.45 24.47 17.43
C ASN A 149 0.45 24.30 16.20
N LYS A 150 1.00 23.11 15.96
CA LYS A 150 1.91 22.85 14.83
C LYS A 150 1.21 22.11 13.69
N SER A 151 1.67 22.38 12.49
CA SER A 151 1.16 21.76 11.27
C SER A 151 1.43 20.25 11.26
N LYS A 152 0.62 19.50 10.51
CA LYS A 152 0.81 18.06 10.35
C LYS A 152 2.20 17.71 9.80
N PRO A 153 2.72 18.40 8.76
CA PRO A 153 4.08 18.17 8.29
C PRO A 153 5.16 18.37 9.35
N PHE A 154 5.01 19.35 10.23
CA PHE A 154 5.94 19.57 11.35
C PHE A 154 5.92 18.41 12.34
N ILE A 155 4.72 17.89 12.66
CA ILE A 155 4.60 16.73 13.55
C ILE A 155 5.26 15.50 12.92
N CYS A 156 5.00 15.22 11.64
CA CYS A 156 5.65 14.11 10.94
C CYS A 156 7.18 14.23 10.97
N GLU A 157 7.72 15.43 10.76
CA GLU A 157 9.16 15.69 10.82
C GLU A 157 9.73 15.38 12.22
N LYS A 158 9.03 15.77 13.29
CA LYS A 158 9.47 15.46 14.66
C LYS A 158 9.41 13.98 14.98
N LEU A 159 8.42 13.24 14.48
CA LEU A 159 8.37 11.79 14.63
C LEU A 159 9.55 11.12 13.93
N ILE A 160 9.85 11.51 12.69
CA ILE A 160 10.98 10.98 11.92
C ILE A 160 12.33 11.29 12.60
N GLU A 161 12.49 12.49 13.15
CA GLU A 161 13.73 12.90 13.83
C GLU A 161 13.97 12.12 15.13
N LYS A 162 12.90 11.73 15.84
CA LYS A 162 12.98 11.23 17.23
C LYS A 162 12.77 9.73 17.37
N ILE A 163 12.21 9.05 16.36
CA ILE A 163 11.83 7.63 16.44
C ILE A 163 12.52 6.88 15.30
N PRO A 164 13.21 5.76 15.58
CA PRO A 164 13.77 4.89 14.53
C PRO A 164 12.71 4.47 13.51
N GLU A 165 13.09 4.42 12.22
CA GLU A 165 12.17 4.16 11.10
C GLU A 165 11.33 2.91 11.32
N GLU A 166 11.95 1.79 11.70
CA GLU A 166 11.25 0.51 11.91
C GLU A 166 10.16 0.62 13.00
N LYS A 167 10.50 1.21 14.15
CA LYS A 167 9.55 1.44 15.24
C LYS A 167 8.41 2.37 14.81
N LEU A 168 8.73 3.42 14.05
CA LEU A 168 7.74 4.39 13.59
C LEU A 168 6.80 3.79 12.54
N LEU A 169 7.30 2.92 11.67
CA LEU A 169 6.47 2.18 10.71
C LEU A 169 5.49 1.25 11.42
N LEU A 170 5.94 0.48 12.42
CA LEU A 170 5.08 -0.39 13.23
C LEU A 170 3.96 0.40 13.91
N GLN A 171 4.32 1.49 14.60
CA GLN A 171 3.34 2.35 15.25
C GLN A 171 2.37 3.00 14.26
N MET A 172 2.85 3.40 13.08
CA MET A 172 2.00 3.94 12.03
C MET A 172 0.99 2.90 11.53
N THR A 173 1.42 1.65 11.31
CA THR A 173 0.51 0.59 10.85
C THR A 173 -0.49 0.20 11.94
N ASP A 174 -0.09 0.19 13.20
CA ASP A 174 -0.99 -0.04 14.35
C ASP A 174 -2.10 1.01 14.41
N GLU A 175 -1.78 2.31 14.28
CA GLU A 175 -2.80 3.35 14.21
C GLU A 175 -3.79 3.12 13.07
N ILE A 176 -3.30 2.67 11.90
CA ILE A 176 -4.17 2.40 10.76
C ILE A 176 -5.03 1.15 11.00
N PHE A 177 -4.51 0.12 11.68
CA PHE A 177 -5.28 -1.06 12.06
C PHE A 177 -6.39 -0.73 13.04
N GLU A 178 -6.13 0.12 14.04
CA GLU A 178 -7.10 0.51 15.07
C GLU A 178 -7.97 1.71 14.63
N ARG A 179 -7.79 2.21 13.41
CA ARG A 179 -8.52 3.36 12.89
C ARG A 179 -10.04 3.13 12.91
N ASP A 180 -10.71 3.91 13.75
CA ASP A 180 -12.17 3.98 13.87
C ASP A 180 -12.72 5.24 13.18
N TYR A 181 -13.57 5.02 12.18
CA TYR A 181 -14.21 6.09 11.41
C TYR A 181 -15.37 6.77 12.13
N THR A 182 -15.90 6.18 13.21
CA THR A 182 -17.04 6.74 13.94
C THR A 182 -16.68 7.95 14.81
N VAL A 183 -15.38 8.13 15.08
CA VAL A 183 -14.81 9.26 15.84
C VAL A 183 -14.96 10.60 15.10
N TYR A 184 -15.28 10.55 13.80
CA TYR A 184 -15.52 11.72 12.96
C TYR A 184 -16.96 11.69 12.41
N ARG A 185 -17.93 12.07 13.25
CA ARG A 185 -19.28 12.46 12.84
C ARG A 185 -19.41 13.98 12.80
#